data_AF-A0A0F8XYC5-F1
#
_entry.id   AF-A0A0F8XYC5-F1
#
_cell.length_a   1.000
_cell.length_b   1.000
_cell.length_c   1.000
_cell.angle_alpha   90.00
_cell.angle_beta   90.00
_cell.angle_gamma   90.00
#
_symmetry.space_group_name_H-M   'P 1'
#
loop_
_entity.id
_entity.type
_entity.pdbx_description
1 polymer ?
#
loop_
_entity_poly.entity_id
_entity_poly.type
_entity_poly.pdbx_seq_one_letter_code
_entity_poly.pdbx_strand_id
1 'polypeptide(L)'
;MRAKKIGNTIKIWISANDTYAWAHKIGKCWPCSTLSGKRVFAEFDDGDLIDITINGKSNFDCDAYELNIMIADFMELILKLKGN
;
A
#
# COMPACT_ATOMS: atom_id res chain seq x y z
N MET A 1 2.45 4.05 -7.63
CA MET A 1 1.58 2.94 -7.15
C MET A 1 0.71 2.44 -8.31
N ARG A 2 0.34 1.15 -8.31
CA ARG A 2 -0.55 0.52 -9.31
C ARG A 2 -1.56 -0.38 -8.59
N ALA A 3 -2.84 -0.30 -8.97
CA ALA A 3 -3.86 -1.25 -8.55
C ALA A 3 -4.49 -1.94 -9.76
N LYS A 4 -4.86 -3.21 -9.64
CA LYS A 4 -5.58 -3.99 -10.67
C LYS A 4 -6.61 -4.89 -10.01
N LYS A 5 -7.85 -4.85 -10.50
CA LYS A 5 -8.90 -5.81 -10.14
C LYS A 5 -8.79 -7.05 -11.04
N ILE A 6 -8.85 -8.25 -10.46
CA ILE A 6 -8.86 -9.53 -11.19
C ILE A 6 -9.92 -10.42 -10.53
N GLY A 7 -11.05 -10.66 -11.21
CA GLY A 7 -12.19 -11.33 -10.58
C GLY A 7 -12.71 -10.51 -9.39
N ASN A 8 -12.79 -11.14 -8.21
CA ASN A 8 -13.13 -10.47 -6.96
C ASN A 8 -11.92 -9.88 -6.22
N THR A 9 -10.70 -10.21 -6.64
CA THR A 9 -9.50 -9.74 -5.94
C THR A 9 -9.00 -8.39 -6.45
N ILE A 10 -8.38 -7.63 -5.54
CA ILE A 10 -7.68 -6.38 -5.84
C ILE A 10 -6.21 -6.59 -5.50
N LYS A 11 -5.36 -6.48 -6.53
CA LYS A 11 -3.92 -6.53 -6.39
C LYS A 11 -3.34 -5.13 -6.44
N ILE A 12 -2.47 -4.81 -5.48
CA ILE A 12 -1.85 -3.50 -5.31
C ILE A 12 -0.33 -3.67 -5.32
N TRP A 13 0.35 -2.84 -6.10
CA TRP A 13 1.81 -2.73 -6.14
C TRP A 13 2.23 -1.29 -5.83
N ILE A 14 3.05 -1.12 -4.80
CA ILE A 14 3.55 0.16 -4.33
C ILE A 14 5.07 0.12 -4.44
N SER A 15 5.65 1.10 -5.12
CA SER A 15 7.11 1.16 -5.27
C SER A 15 7.77 1.68 -3.99
N ALA A 16 9.08 1.43 -3.85
CA ALA A 16 9.87 1.98 -2.76
C ALA A 16 9.82 3.52 -2.70
N ASN A 17 9.78 4.17 -3.87
CA ASN A 17 9.69 5.63 -3.93
C ASN A 17 8.31 6.12 -3.47
N ASP A 18 7.23 5.40 -3.82
CA ASP A 18 5.89 5.74 -3.38
C ASP A 18 5.76 5.61 -1.85
N THR A 19 6.26 4.51 -1.26
CA THR A 19 6.20 4.30 0.20
C THR A 19 7.06 5.31 0.95
N TYR A 20 8.24 5.65 0.42
CA TYR A 20 9.08 6.71 0.98
C TYR A 20 8.37 8.07 0.93
N ALA A 21 7.80 8.45 -0.22
CA ALA A 21 7.09 9.71 -0.38
C ALA A 21 5.84 9.80 0.51
N TRP A 22 5.12 8.69 0.67
CA TRP A 22 4.01 8.58 1.60
C TRP A 22 4.47 8.80 3.05
N ALA A 23 5.51 8.10 3.49
CA ALA A 23 6.00 8.19 4.87
C ALA A 23 6.56 9.58 5.21
N HIS A 24 7.11 10.31 4.24
CA HIS A 24 7.71 11.63 4.44
C HIS A 24 6.82 12.79 3.97
N LYS A 25 5.53 12.53 3.73
CA LYS A 25 4.60 13.55 3.25
C LYS A 25 4.46 14.69 4.28
N ILE A 26 4.65 15.92 3.83
CA ILE A 26 4.49 17.13 4.67
C ILE A 26 3.07 17.15 5.26
N GLY A 27 2.97 17.27 6.59
CA GLY A 27 1.71 17.29 7.33
C GLY A 27 1.11 15.92 7.68
N LYS A 28 1.66 14.82 7.16
CA LYS A 28 1.32 13.43 7.52
C LYS A 28 2.58 12.57 7.55
N CYS A 29 3.55 12.97 8.38
CA CYS A 29 4.83 12.28 8.48
C CYS A 29 4.70 11.02 9.35
N TRP A 30 5.23 9.92 8.84
CA TRP A 30 5.40 8.64 9.53
C TRP A 30 6.90 8.38 9.71
N PRO A 31 7.58 9.08 10.63
CA PRO A 31 9.04 9.06 10.72
C PRO A 31 9.63 7.69 11.11
N CYS A 32 8.82 6.82 11.69
CA CYS A 32 9.20 5.45 12.07
C CYS A 32 8.50 4.39 11.22
N SER A 33 8.00 4.77 10.04
CA SER A 33 7.34 3.86 9.11
C SER A 33 8.24 2.67 8.79
N THR A 34 7.75 1.47 9.07
CA THR A 34 8.44 0.23 8.71
C THR A 34 8.32 -0.06 7.22
N LEU A 35 7.40 0.56 6.50
CA LEU A 35 7.19 0.39 5.06
C LEU A 35 7.94 1.44 4.21
N SER A 36 8.46 2.50 4.83
CA SER A 36 9.21 3.57 4.17
C SER A 36 10.38 3.02 3.34
N GLY A 37 10.42 3.38 2.06
CA GLY A 37 11.46 2.92 1.13
C GLY A 37 11.37 1.44 0.74
N LYS A 38 10.29 0.73 1.09
CA LYS A 38 10.09 -0.68 0.72
C LYS A 38 9.09 -0.82 -0.41
N ARG A 39 9.30 -1.82 -1.27
CA ARG A 39 8.32 -2.23 -2.29
C ARG A 39 7.26 -3.08 -1.60
N VAL A 40 6.00 -2.76 -1.79
CA VAL A 40 4.89 -3.50 -1.20
C VAL A 40 4.01 -4.06 -2.30
N PHE A 41 3.68 -5.33 -2.19
CA PHE A 41 2.58 -5.95 -2.90
C PHE A 41 1.56 -6.42 -1.86
N ALA A 42 0.28 -6.18 -2.13
CA ALA A 42 -0.81 -6.69 -1.32
C ALA A 42 -1.95 -7.15 -2.24
N GLU A 43 -2.57 -8.27 -1.90
CA GLU A 43 -3.78 -8.76 -2.55
C GLU A 43 -4.91 -8.85 -1.55
N PHE A 44 -6.06 -8.34 -1.95
CA PHE A 44 -7.28 -8.35 -1.17
C PHE A 44 -8.36 -9.15 -1.88
N ASP A 45 -9.14 -9.93 -1.13
CA ASP A 45 -10.37 -10.56 -1.61
C ASP A 45 -11.51 -10.17 -0.67
N ASP A 46 -12.59 -9.61 -1.22
CA ASP A 46 -13.73 -9.07 -0.47
C ASP A 46 -13.39 -8.15 0.72
N GLY A 47 -12.24 -7.45 0.64
CA GLY A 47 -11.74 -6.55 1.69
C GLY A 47 -10.75 -7.18 2.66
N ASP A 48 -10.61 -8.51 2.66
CA ASP A 48 -9.63 -9.23 3.47
C ASP A 48 -8.28 -9.31 2.78
N LEU A 49 -7.19 -9.12 3.54
CA LEU A 49 -5.82 -9.29 3.04
C LEU A 49 -5.52 -10.80 2.88
N ILE A 50 -5.28 -11.24 1.65
CA ILE A 50 -5.02 -12.66 1.34
C ILE A 50 -3.57 -12.95 0.91
N ASP A 51 -2.83 -11.93 0.46
CA ASP A 51 -1.40 -12.05 0.18
C ASP A 51 -0.69 -10.71 0.44
N ILE A 52 0.55 -10.79 0.91
CA ILE A 52 1.43 -9.64 1.09
C ILE A 52 2.87 -10.04 0.81
N THR A 53 3.57 -9.20 0.04
CA THR A 53 5.03 -9.30 -0.05
C THR A 53 5.68 -7.94 0.12
N ILE A 54 6.75 -7.90 0.91
CA ILE A 54 7.54 -6.69 1.16
C ILE A 54 8.95 -6.94 0.64
N ASN A 55 9.40 -6.10 -0.28
CA ASN A 55 10.63 -6.30 -1.07
C ASN A 55 10.71 -7.71 -1.70
N GLY A 56 9.55 -8.25 -2.11
CA GLY A 56 9.44 -9.57 -2.71
C GLY A 56 9.53 -10.75 -1.73
N LYS A 57 9.44 -10.50 -0.42
CA LYS A 57 9.44 -11.55 0.63
C LYS A 57 8.04 -11.66 1.25
N SER A 58 7.54 -12.89 1.39
CA SER A 58 6.19 -13.21 1.90
C SER A 58 6.10 -13.36 3.42
N ASN A 59 7.21 -13.62 4.12
CA ASN A 59 7.25 -13.68 5.59
C ASN A 59 7.88 -12.42 6.17
N PHE A 60 7.22 -11.28 5.96
CA PHE A 60 7.66 -10.01 6.55
C PHE A 60 6.63 -9.56 7.57
N ASP A 61 7.07 -9.35 8.80
CA ASP A 61 6.24 -8.75 9.84
C ASP A 61 6.14 -7.24 9.57
N CYS A 62 4.93 -6.75 9.36
CA CYS A 62 4.66 -5.32 9.21
C CYS A 62 3.48 -4.93 10.09
N ASP A 63 3.55 -3.70 10.60
CA ASP A 63 2.46 -3.15 11.39
C ASP A 63 1.19 -3.05 10.54
N ALA A 64 0.14 -3.76 10.96
CA ALA A 64 -1.11 -3.84 10.20
C ALA A 64 -1.82 -2.49 10.12
N TYR A 65 -1.65 -1.64 11.14
CA TYR A 65 -2.24 -0.30 11.16
C TYR A 65 -1.56 0.61 10.13
N GLU A 66 -0.24 0.60 10.08
CA GLU A 66 0.56 1.28 9.06
C GLU A 66 0.18 0.85 7.64
N LEU A 67 0.09 -0.47 7.41
CA LEU A 67 -0.29 -1.03 6.12
C LEU A 67 -1.69 -0.55 5.69
N ASN A 68 -2.67 -0.65 6.60
CA ASN A 68 -4.05 -0.28 6.32
C ASN A 68 -4.20 1.21 5.97
N ILE A 69 -3.53 2.10 6.71
CA ILE A 69 -3.59 3.53 6.43
C ILE A 69 -2.91 3.86 5.10
N MET A 70 -1.74 3.28 4.84
CA MET A 70 -1.04 3.51 3.58
C MET A 70 -1.90 3.10 2.38
N ILE A 71 -2.55 1.94 2.47
CA ILE A 71 -3.43 1.45 1.39
C ILE A 71 -4.66 2.34 1.25
N ALA A 72 -5.28 2.78 2.33
CA ALA A 72 -6.41 3.71 2.29
C ALA A 72 -6.05 5.03 1.61
N ASP A 73 -4.94 5.67 1.99
CA ASP A 73 -4.47 6.93 1.40
C ASP A 73 -4.23 6.77 -0.12
N PHE A 74 -3.62 5.66 -0.54
CA PHE A 74 -3.38 5.38 -1.96
C PHE A 74 -4.66 5.08 -2.75
N MET A 75 -5.61 4.35 -2.16
CA MET A 75 -6.89 4.06 -2.80
C MET A 75 -7.74 5.33 -2.96
N GLU A 76 -7.73 6.21 -1.96
CA GLU A 76 -8.38 7.53 -2.05
C GLU A 76 -7.79 8.35 -3.20
N LEU A 77 -6.46 8.35 -3.36
CA LEU A 77 -5.79 9.03 -4.46
C LEU A 77 -6.23 8.47 -5.83
N ILE A 78 -6.31 7.14 -5.98
CA ILE A 78 -6.77 6.52 -7.23
C ILE A 78 -8.21 6.91 -7.54
N LEU A 79 -9.10 6.87 -6.55
CA LEU A 79 -10.52 7.20 -6.74
C LEU A 79 -10.68 8.67 -7.16
N LYS A 80 -9.92 9.58 -6.54
CA LYS A 80 -9.90 11.00 -6.93
C LYS A 80 -9.40 11.21 -8.35
N LEU A 81 -8.39 10.47 -8.79
CA LEU A 81 -7.85 10.58 -10.15
C LEU A 81 -8.76 9.96 -11.23
N LYS A 82 -9.65 9.04 -10.86
CA LYS A 82 -10.62 8.41 -11.79
C LYS A 82 -11.98 9.10 -11.82
N GLY A 83 -12.24 10.00 -10.88
CA GLY A 83 -13.49 10.76 -10.76
C GLY A 83 -13.52 12.11 -11.48
N ASN A 84 -12.47 12.42 -12.25
CA ASN A 84 -12.38 13.55 -13.19
C ASN A 84 -12.25 13.00 -14.62
#